data_AF-A0A158EBD6-F1
#
_entry.id   AF-A0A158EBD6-F1
#
_cell.length_a   1.000
_cell.length_b   1.000
_cell.length_c   1.000
_cell.angle_alpha   90.00
_cell.angle_beta   90.00
_cell.angle_gamma   90.00
#
_symmetry.space_group_name_H-M   'P 1'
#
loop_
_entity.id
_entity.type
_entity.pdbx_description
1 polymer ?
#
loop_
_entity_poly.entity_id
_entity_poly.type
_entity_poly.pdbx_seq_one_letter_code
_entity_poly.pdbx_strand_id
1 'polypeptide(L)'
;MNKRTAPPAVIAMTALCLSAFVVVPVAQAQDTAASTPKQVKKAERKAAREKKNAELKELEKNGYNPAGEQTDYPQNLQNAQSKINAQKAGKPAPASTP
;
A
#
# COMPACT_ATOMS: atom_id res chain seq x y z
N MET A 1 10.45 -36.09 -34.72
CA MET A 1 10.15 -37.03 -33.63
C MET A 1 10.81 -36.52 -32.35
N ASN A 2 10.15 -35.67 -31.55
CA ASN A 2 9.44 -36.00 -30.29
C ASN A 2 10.41 -36.63 -29.27
N LYS A 3 10.55 -36.15 -28.02
CA LYS A 3 9.47 -36.05 -27.03
C LYS A 3 9.71 -34.92 -26.00
N ARG A 4 8.64 -34.20 -25.68
CA ARG A 4 8.50 -33.28 -24.53
C ARG A 4 8.18 -34.12 -23.29
N THR A 5 8.87 -33.93 -22.17
CA THR A 5 8.40 -34.46 -20.88
C THR A 5 8.97 -33.66 -19.70
N ALA A 6 8.07 -33.04 -18.95
CA ALA A 6 8.22 -32.60 -17.55
C ALA A 6 6.80 -32.59 -16.93
N PRO A 7 6.64 -32.37 -15.62
CA PRO A 7 6.97 -33.21 -14.45
C PRO A 7 5.64 -33.55 -13.69
N PRO A 8 5.58 -34.20 -12.49
CA PRO A 8 5.95 -33.57 -11.19
C PRO A 8 6.35 -34.55 -10.05
N ALA A 9 7.40 -34.24 -9.29
CA ALA A 9 7.61 -34.85 -7.98
C ALA A 9 7.90 -33.75 -6.95
N VAL A 10 6.83 -33.38 -6.25
CA VAL A 10 6.85 -32.68 -4.98
C VAL A 10 7.42 -33.65 -3.93
N ILE A 11 7.98 -33.09 -2.84
CA ILE A 11 8.33 -33.72 -1.56
C ILE A 11 9.80 -34.18 -1.45
N ALA A 12 10.63 -33.29 -0.92
CA ALA A 12 11.70 -33.66 0.01
C ALA A 12 12.06 -32.44 0.87
N MET A 13 11.22 -32.20 1.87
CA MET A 13 11.57 -31.41 3.04
C MET A 13 12.77 -32.09 3.73
N THR A 14 13.95 -31.47 3.64
CA THR A 14 15.10 -31.81 4.50
C THR A 14 15.58 -30.53 5.16
N ALA A 15 15.01 -30.31 6.33
CA ALA A 15 15.67 -29.54 7.38
C ALA A 15 16.92 -30.30 7.85
N LEU A 16 17.82 -29.55 8.50
CA LEU A 16 19.03 -29.98 9.23
C LEU A 16 20.35 -29.91 8.43
N CYS A 17 20.90 -28.69 8.34
CA CYS A 17 22.35 -28.51 8.38
C CYS A 17 22.67 -27.60 9.58
N LEU A 18 23.05 -28.23 10.69
CA LEU A 18 23.74 -27.58 11.81
C LEU A 18 25.18 -27.28 11.35
N SER A 19 25.51 -26.01 11.18
CA SER A 19 26.90 -25.54 11.24
C SER A 19 26.96 -24.36 12.19
N ALA A 20 27.60 -24.60 13.34
CA ALA A 20 27.82 -23.65 14.40
C ALA A 20 28.65 -22.46 13.89
N PHE A 21 28.00 -21.31 13.71
CA PHE A 21 28.66 -20.02 13.78
C PHE A 21 28.54 -19.48 15.19
N VAL A 22 29.70 -19.22 15.77
CA VAL A 22 29.88 -18.65 17.11
C VAL A 22 29.31 -17.24 17.16
N VAL A 23 28.28 -17.08 18.00
CA VAL A 23 27.91 -15.89 18.81
C VAL A 23 28.30 -14.51 18.27
N VAL A 24 27.29 -13.78 17.77
CA VAL A 24 26.95 -12.47 18.34
C VAL A 24 25.42 -12.41 18.43
N PRO A 25 24.81 -12.33 19.62
CA PRO A 25 23.47 -11.81 19.72
C PRO A 25 23.58 -10.32 19.41
N VAL A 26 23.45 -9.94 18.14
CA VAL A 26 22.88 -8.62 17.88
C VAL A 26 21.46 -8.77 18.36
N ALA A 27 21.27 -8.34 19.61
CA ALA A 27 19.98 -8.12 20.20
C ALA A 27 19.13 -7.48 19.10
N GLN A 28 18.18 -8.24 18.58
CA GLN A 28 16.97 -7.63 18.09
C GLN A 28 16.31 -7.07 19.35
N ALA A 29 16.83 -5.93 19.81
CA ALA A 29 16.01 -4.93 20.44
C ALA A 29 14.97 -4.63 19.37
N GLN A 30 13.86 -5.37 19.44
CA GLN A 30 12.58 -4.84 19.08
C GLN A 30 12.50 -3.55 19.87
N ASP A 31 12.94 -2.46 19.23
CA ASP A 31 12.73 -1.12 19.68
C ASP A 31 11.22 -0.93 19.70
N THR A 32 10.59 -1.40 20.78
CA THR A 32 9.53 -0.69 21.48
C THR A 32 10.13 0.61 22.03
N ALA A 33 10.84 1.36 21.19
CA ALA A 33 11.40 2.64 21.51
C ALA A 33 10.23 3.61 21.54
N ALA A 34 9.94 4.11 22.72
CA ALA A 34 9.18 5.33 22.89
C ALA A 34 9.65 6.33 21.83
N SER A 35 8.79 6.58 20.84
CA SER A 35 9.10 7.51 19.77
C SER A 35 9.34 8.87 20.40
N THR A 36 10.52 9.45 20.20
CA THR A 36 10.77 10.82 20.63
C THR A 36 9.69 11.72 20.02
N PRO A 37 9.29 12.83 20.67
CA PRO A 37 8.23 13.71 20.17
C PRO A 37 8.49 14.20 18.72
N LYS A 38 9.75 14.25 18.30
CA LYS A 38 10.14 14.55 16.91
C LYS A 38 9.80 13.40 15.94
N GLN A 39 9.99 12.14 16.34
CA GLN A 39 9.64 10.96 15.55
C GLN A 39 8.11 10.81 15.42
N VAL A 40 7.35 11.04 16.51
CA VAL A 40 5.89 11.04 16.48
C VAL A 40 5.37 12.10 15.50
N LYS A 41 5.82 13.36 15.63
CA LYS A 41 5.43 14.44 14.69
C LYS A 41 5.78 14.13 13.24
N LYS A 42 6.92 13.46 12.99
CA LYS A 42 7.28 13.03 11.63
C LYS A 42 6.31 11.96 11.11
N ALA A 43 5.95 10.98 11.93
CA ALA A 43 4.99 9.94 11.59
C ALA A 43 3.60 10.54 11.30
N GLU A 44 3.11 11.45 12.15
CA GLU A 44 1.84 12.15 11.96
C GLU A 44 1.80 12.95 10.66
N ARG A 45 2.86 13.72 10.36
CA ARG A 45 2.95 14.45 9.09
C ARG A 45 2.97 13.52 7.88
N LYS A 46 3.62 12.36 7.98
CA LYS A 46 3.65 11.39 6.90
C LYS A 46 2.26 10.80 6.68
N ALA A 47 1.57 10.38 7.75
CA ALA A 47 0.20 9.90 7.69
C ALA A 47 -0.77 10.95 7.11
N ALA A 48 -0.61 12.23 7.48
CA ALA A 48 -1.41 13.31 6.93
C ALA A 48 -1.18 13.52 5.42
N ARG A 49 0.07 13.43 4.97
CA ARG A 49 0.41 13.49 3.53
C ARG A 49 -0.15 12.30 2.77
N GLU A 50 -0.07 11.11 3.32
CA GLU A 50 -0.62 9.90 2.69
C GLU A 50 -2.13 10.03 2.49
N LYS A 51 -2.87 10.52 3.50
CA LYS A 51 -4.31 10.81 3.37
C LYS A 51 -4.59 11.84 2.28
N LYS A 52 -3.87 12.97 2.28
CA LYS A 52 -4.04 14.02 1.27
C LYS A 52 -3.69 13.56 -0.15
N ASN A 53 -2.64 12.76 -0.29
CA ASN A 53 -2.22 12.22 -1.58
C ASN A 53 -3.21 11.17 -2.09
N ALA A 54 -3.88 10.41 -1.21
CA ALA A 54 -4.92 9.48 -1.61
C ALA A 54 -6.14 10.23 -2.20
N GLU A 55 -6.61 11.27 -1.52
CA GLU A 55 -7.69 12.15 -2.00
C GLU A 55 -7.32 12.80 -3.34
N LEU A 56 -6.10 13.34 -3.45
CA LEU A 56 -5.62 13.96 -4.70
C LEU A 56 -5.55 12.97 -5.86
N LYS A 57 -5.03 11.75 -5.64
CA LYS A 57 -4.99 10.72 -6.68
C LYS A 57 -6.39 10.30 -7.14
N GLU A 58 -7.37 10.27 -6.24
CA GLU A 58 -8.74 9.95 -6.61
C GLU A 58 -9.33 11.05 -7.51
N LEU A 59 -9.08 12.32 -7.18
CA LEU A 59 -9.48 13.45 -8.00
C LEU A 59 -8.76 13.45 -9.37
N GLU A 60 -7.46 13.20 -9.40
CA GLU A 60 -6.64 13.06 -10.62
C GLU A 60 -7.14 11.95 -11.54
N LYS A 61 -7.45 10.78 -10.97
CA LYS A 61 -8.04 9.67 -11.73
C LYS A 61 -9.38 10.04 -12.36
N ASN A 62 -10.13 10.95 -11.75
CA ASN A 62 -11.42 11.41 -12.24
C ASN A 62 -11.34 12.68 -13.14
N GLY A 63 -10.13 13.16 -13.41
CA GLY A 63 -9.85 14.22 -14.39
C GLY A 63 -9.44 15.58 -13.80
N TYR A 64 -9.18 15.66 -12.50
CA TYR A 64 -8.71 16.90 -11.86
C TYR A 64 -7.18 16.91 -11.72
N ASN A 65 -6.49 17.80 -12.43
CA ASN A 65 -5.03 17.96 -12.31
C ASN A 65 -4.69 19.34 -11.72
N PRO A 66 -4.24 19.43 -10.46
CA PRO A 66 -3.89 20.72 -9.85
C PRO A 66 -2.53 21.28 -10.31
N ALA A 67 -1.65 20.44 -10.87
CA ALA A 67 -0.31 20.84 -11.32
C ALA A 67 -0.21 21.04 -12.83
N GLY A 68 -1.27 20.70 -13.58
CA GLY A 68 -1.36 20.86 -15.03
C GLY A 68 -1.99 22.18 -15.45
N GLU A 69 -2.34 22.26 -16.73
CA GLU A 69 -3.04 23.41 -17.29
C GLU A 69 -4.46 23.50 -16.69
N GLN A 70 -4.78 24.64 -16.08
CA GLN A 70 -6.04 24.86 -15.35
C GLN A 70 -7.15 25.43 -16.25
N THR A 71 -7.20 25.01 -17.51
CA THR A 71 -8.10 25.55 -18.54
C THR A 71 -9.58 25.41 -18.15
N ASP A 72 -9.92 24.27 -17.54
CA ASP A 72 -11.29 23.93 -17.13
C ASP A 72 -11.50 24.03 -15.61
N TYR A 73 -10.61 24.70 -14.88
CA TYR A 73 -10.79 24.94 -13.46
C TYR A 73 -11.84 26.05 -13.24
N PRO A 74 -12.83 25.89 -12.32
CA PRO A 74 -13.03 24.82 -11.33
C PRO A 74 -14.01 23.71 -11.77
N GLN A 75 -14.44 23.67 -13.03
CA GLN A 75 -15.40 22.68 -13.53
C GLN A 75 -14.88 21.25 -13.42
N ASN A 76 -13.59 21.04 -13.73
CA ASN A 76 -12.92 19.75 -13.61
C ASN A 76 -12.97 19.16 -12.18
N LEU A 77 -12.84 20.00 -11.15
CA LEU A 77 -12.92 19.60 -9.73
C LEU A 77 -14.33 19.12 -9.39
N GLN A 78 -15.36 19.88 -9.77
CA GLN A 78 -16.75 19.52 -9.51
C GLN A 78 -17.15 18.22 -10.22
N ASN A 79 -16.71 18.06 -11.47
CA ASN A 79 -16.92 16.84 -12.25
C ASN A 79 -16.21 15.64 -11.59
N ALA A 80 -14.96 15.81 -11.14
CA ALA A 80 -14.22 14.77 -10.46
C ALA A 80 -14.91 14.35 -9.15
N GLN A 81 -15.34 15.32 -8.33
CA GLN A 81 -16.07 15.05 -7.10
C GLN A 81 -17.40 14.31 -7.35
N SER A 82 -18.14 14.71 -8.39
CA SER A 82 -19.40 14.05 -8.76
C SER A 82 -19.17 12.59 -9.18
N LYS A 83 -18.12 12.31 -9.96
CA LYS A 83 -17.73 10.94 -10.34
C LYS A 83 -17.32 10.11 -9.12
N ILE A 84 -16.56 10.68 -8.18
CA ILE A 84 -16.19 10.01 -6.93
C ILE A 84 -17.43 9.65 -6.12
N ASN A 85 -18.35 10.61 -5.95
CA ASN A 85 -19.59 10.40 -5.22
C ASN A 85 -20.43 9.28 -5.87
N ALA A 86 -20.54 9.27 -7.20
CA ALA A 86 -21.22 8.23 -7.95
C ALA A 86 -20.52 6.86 -7.80
N GLN A 87 -19.19 6.80 -7.84
CA GLN A 87 -18.42 5.57 -7.62
C GLN A 87 -18.57 5.03 -6.18
N LYS A 88 -18.63 5.93 -5.19
CA LYS A 88 -18.87 5.56 -3.80
C LYS A 88 -20.30 5.08 -3.57
N ALA A 89 -21.28 5.63 -4.29
CA ALA A 89 -22.66 5.18 -4.23
C ALA A 89 -22.87 3.84 -4.96
N GLY A 90 -22.12 3.58 -6.03
CA GLY A 90 -22.16 2.33 -6.80
C GLY A 90 -21.32 1.19 -6.23
N LYS A 91 -20.43 1.45 -5.26
CA LYS A 91 -19.75 0.40 -4.49
C LYS A 91 -20.69 -0.09 -3.39
N PRO A 92 -21.25 -1.31 -3.48
CA PRO A 92 -21.97 -1.88 -2.34
C PRO A 92 -21.00 -1.92 -1.14
N ALA A 93 -21.47 -1.46 0.01
CA ALA A 93 -20.73 -1.61 1.27
C ALA A 93 -20.35 -3.10 1.41
N PRO A 94 -19.14 -3.45 1.92
CA PRO A 94 -18.85 -4.84 2.23
C PRO A 94 -19.94 -5.31 3.19
N ALA A 95 -20.78 -6.22 2.70
CA ALA A 95 -21.86 -6.77 3.48
C ALA A 95 -21.23 -7.38 4.74
N SER A 96 -21.52 -6.79 5.91
CA SER A 96 -21.21 -7.41 7.20
C SER A 96 -21.93 -8.76 7.22
N THR A 97 -21.17 -9.84 7.09
CA THR A 97 -21.61 -11.17 7.46
C THR A 97 -21.85 -11.19 8.98
N PRO A 98 -23.03 -11.67 9.44
CA PRO A 98 -23.41 -11.72 10.86
C PRO A 98 -22.60 -12.72 11.68
#